data_AF-A0A067PJW9-F1
#
_entry.id   AF-A0A067PJW9-F1
#
_cell.length_a   1.000
_cell.length_b   1.000
_cell.length_c   1.000
_cell.angle_alpha   90.00
_cell.angle_beta   90.00
_cell.angle_gamma   90.00
#
_symmetry.space_group_name_H-M   'P 1'
#
loop_
_entity.id
_entity.type
_entity.pdbx_description
1 polymer ?
#
loop_
_entity_poly.entity_id
_entity_poly.type
_entity_poly.pdbx_seq_one_letter_code
_entity_poly.pdbx_strand_id
1 'polypeptide(L)'
;MADCFTTLARILTLPLVSIDILPGYGHEWVDADADASLAPFLLKDGNLGIPQKALVQAYFVAIESFKFARKRISIDQFAVEDAVSSSSVIVLTNPAHTTALDVRKALVKRKVLDAKKELEFTTALLTIRESSKQSIMWHHRRWLLRYIFTGDVTVADGDLTDVHFPPDLFRREYRLVSADCELYDRNYYAWAHRSICSRALVAAISSSTSKDEASQYMSVLEDEVNGMRTWIEQHVSDYSAVQYFHNLHDYLRQLPFSMIETVLPLISGTNSMLSHAFPLLRRYADHESLWLYLRSGISFVRDGDEWPREEIQQFAQMCASSSGPLEGKSIAFANDPNKIGRNARLFLLWLTRHTGHES
;
A
#
# COMPACT_ATOMS: atom_id res chain seq x y z
N MET A 1 -27.29 -22.09 11.05
CA MET A 1 -26.42 -21.16 11.80
C MET A 1 -25.05 -21.77 12.10
N ALA A 2 -24.94 -22.89 12.84
CA ALA A 2 -23.65 -23.57 13.07
C ALA A 2 -22.97 -24.01 11.76
N ASP A 3 -23.78 -24.44 10.79
CA ASP A 3 -23.31 -24.90 9.47
C ASP A 3 -22.54 -23.82 8.68
N CYS A 4 -23.04 -22.57 8.65
CA CYS A 4 -22.35 -21.47 7.98
C CYS A 4 -21.01 -21.13 8.64
N PHE A 5 -20.95 -21.18 9.98
CA PHE A 5 -19.70 -20.93 10.71
C PHE A 5 -18.66 -22.00 10.42
N THR A 6 -19.00 -23.28 10.57
CA THR A 6 -18.07 -24.39 10.37
C THR A 6 -17.58 -24.45 8.93
N THR A 7 -18.48 -24.29 7.96
CA THR A 7 -18.13 -24.29 6.54
C THR A 7 -17.24 -23.09 6.17
N LEU A 8 -17.57 -21.88 6.63
CA LEU A 8 -16.73 -20.70 6.39
C LEU A 8 -15.35 -20.86 7.03
N ALA A 9 -15.29 -21.27 8.30
CA ALA A 9 -14.02 -21.46 9.01
C ALA A 9 -13.12 -22.46 8.27
N ARG A 10 -13.69 -23.56 7.74
CA ARG A 10 -12.98 -24.53 6.92
C ARG A 10 -12.45 -23.92 5.62
N ILE A 11 -13.28 -23.16 4.88
CA ILE A 11 -12.86 -22.51 3.64
C ILE A 11 -11.72 -21.50 3.89
N LEU A 12 -11.76 -20.74 4.99
CA LEU A 12 -10.71 -19.78 5.35
C LEU A 12 -9.34 -20.41 5.67
N THR A 13 -9.25 -21.74 5.76
CA THR A 13 -7.96 -22.46 5.88
C THR A 13 -7.27 -22.70 4.55
N LEU A 14 -7.97 -22.48 3.43
CA LEU A 14 -7.47 -22.68 2.07
C LEU A 14 -6.56 -21.50 1.66
N PRO A 15 -5.64 -21.71 0.69
CA PRO A 15 -4.85 -20.62 0.12
C PRO A 15 -5.73 -19.75 -0.79
N LEU A 16 -6.38 -18.74 -0.19
CA LEU A 16 -7.26 -17.82 -0.90
C LEU A 16 -6.45 -16.72 -1.63
N VAL A 17 -6.90 -16.38 -2.83
CA VAL A 17 -6.36 -15.28 -3.66
C VAL A 17 -7.03 -13.96 -3.28
N SER A 18 -8.35 -13.96 -3.17
CA SER A 18 -9.15 -12.78 -2.80
C SER A 18 -10.41 -13.19 -2.03
N ILE A 19 -11.01 -12.22 -1.33
CA ILE A 19 -12.26 -12.39 -0.61
C ILE A 19 -13.16 -11.19 -0.93
N ASP A 20 -14.38 -11.48 -1.37
CA ASP A 20 -15.41 -10.50 -1.66
C ASP A 20 -16.66 -10.73 -0.83
N ILE A 21 -17.24 -9.65 -0.29
CA ILE A 21 -18.52 -9.71 0.42
C ILE A 21 -19.65 -9.42 -0.56
N LEU A 22 -20.46 -10.44 -0.82
CA LEU A 22 -21.56 -10.39 -1.79
C LEU A 22 -22.84 -9.91 -1.12
N PRO A 23 -23.63 -9.02 -1.77
CA PRO A 23 -24.92 -8.62 -1.22
C PRO A 23 -25.91 -9.78 -1.28
N GLY A 24 -26.83 -9.81 -0.31
CA GLY A 24 -27.95 -10.77 -0.31
C GLY A 24 -27.68 -12.06 0.47
N TYR A 25 -28.32 -13.15 0.02
CA TYR A 25 -28.34 -14.45 0.72
C TYR A 25 -27.42 -15.49 0.08
N GLY A 26 -26.90 -15.23 -1.12
CA GLY A 26 -26.00 -16.15 -1.81
C GLY A 26 -26.68 -16.94 -2.91
N HIS A 27 -27.95 -17.33 -2.74
CA HIS A 27 -28.72 -18.07 -3.75
C HIS A 27 -28.84 -17.33 -5.10
N GLU A 28 -28.71 -16.00 -5.11
CA GLU A 28 -28.68 -15.19 -6.33
C GLU A 28 -27.41 -15.42 -7.18
N TRP A 29 -26.37 -16.01 -6.57
CA TRP A 29 -25.01 -16.09 -7.12
C TRP A 29 -24.52 -17.53 -7.32
N VAL A 30 -25.33 -18.54 -6.96
CA VAL A 30 -24.98 -19.96 -7.10
C VAL A 30 -25.26 -20.43 -8.53
N ASP A 31 -24.21 -20.70 -9.30
CA ASP A 31 -24.31 -21.37 -10.60
C ASP A 31 -24.69 -22.85 -10.43
N ALA A 32 -25.27 -23.45 -11.48
CA ALA A 32 -25.63 -24.88 -11.48
C ALA A 32 -24.42 -25.83 -11.22
N ASP A 33 -23.20 -25.37 -11.51
CA ASP A 33 -21.96 -26.12 -11.34
C ASP A 33 -21.25 -25.83 -9.99
N ALA A 34 -21.86 -25.04 -9.11
CA ALA A 34 -21.26 -24.73 -7.81
C ALA A 34 -21.22 -25.96 -6.89
N ASP A 35 -20.12 -26.13 -6.17
CA ASP A 35 -19.97 -27.19 -5.17
C ASP A 35 -20.97 -26.98 -4.02
N ALA A 36 -22.03 -27.79 -4.01
CA ALA A 36 -23.08 -27.74 -3.00
C ALA A 36 -22.55 -27.94 -1.56
N SER A 37 -21.36 -28.54 -1.39
CA SER A 37 -20.72 -28.70 -0.07
C SER A 37 -20.14 -27.39 0.50
N LEU A 38 -20.00 -26.36 -0.34
CA LEU A 38 -19.52 -25.04 0.05
C LEU A 38 -20.64 -24.02 0.21
N ALA A 39 -21.88 -24.37 -0.14
CA ALA A 39 -23.01 -23.45 -0.04
C ALA A 39 -23.16 -22.87 1.39
N PRO A 40 -23.48 -21.57 1.53
CA PRO A 40 -23.80 -20.60 0.47
C PRO A 40 -22.57 -19.83 -0.07
N PHE A 41 -21.36 -20.28 0.23
CA PHE A 41 -20.12 -19.61 -0.19
C PHE A 41 -19.73 -20.02 -1.61
N LEU A 42 -19.10 -19.10 -2.33
CA LEU A 42 -18.64 -19.32 -3.70
C LEU A 42 -17.13 -19.31 -3.72
N LEU A 43 -16.52 -20.44 -4.08
CA LEU A 43 -15.08 -20.54 -4.22
C LEU A 43 -14.74 -20.91 -5.66
N LYS A 44 -14.08 -19.99 -6.37
CA LYS A 44 -13.67 -20.19 -7.77
C LYS A 44 -12.26 -19.68 -7.99
N ASP A 45 -11.37 -20.56 -8.43
CA ASP A 45 -9.96 -20.24 -8.72
C ASP A 45 -9.24 -19.54 -7.54
N GLY A 46 -9.59 -19.92 -6.31
CA GLY A 46 -9.05 -19.34 -5.07
C GLY A 46 -9.71 -18.01 -4.63
N ASN A 47 -10.66 -17.47 -5.39
CA ASN A 47 -11.42 -16.29 -5.02
C ASN A 47 -12.69 -16.70 -4.25
N LEU A 48 -12.90 -16.11 -3.08
CA LEU A 48 -13.99 -16.45 -2.17
C LEU A 48 -15.06 -15.35 -2.14
N GLY A 49 -16.24 -15.65 -2.68
CA GLY A 49 -17.45 -14.86 -2.50
C GLY A 49 -18.22 -15.28 -1.25
N ILE A 50 -18.45 -14.34 -0.33
CA ILE A 50 -19.14 -14.57 0.94
C ILE A 50 -20.45 -13.76 0.98
N PRO A 51 -21.63 -14.40 0.97
CA PRO A 51 -22.88 -13.68 1.14
C PRO A 51 -22.94 -12.97 2.49
N GLN A 52 -23.29 -11.68 2.50
CA GLN A 52 -23.29 -10.83 3.69
C GLN A 52 -24.13 -11.42 4.83
N LYS A 53 -25.30 -12.02 4.52
CA LYS A 53 -26.16 -12.61 5.56
C LYS A 53 -25.57 -13.88 6.16
N ALA A 54 -24.86 -14.68 5.36
CA ALA A 54 -24.14 -15.85 5.86
C ALA A 54 -22.95 -15.43 6.75
N LEU A 55 -22.24 -14.37 6.37
CA LEU A 55 -21.15 -13.80 7.17
C LEU A 55 -21.65 -13.33 8.54
N VAL A 56 -22.74 -12.57 8.59
CA VAL A 56 -23.33 -12.09 9.87
C VAL A 56 -23.73 -13.27 10.77
N GLN A 57 -24.34 -14.33 10.21
CA GLN A 57 -24.68 -15.53 10.98
C GLN A 57 -23.44 -16.24 11.53
N ALA A 58 -22.41 -16.41 10.70
CA ALA A 58 -21.15 -17.02 11.11
C ALA A 58 -20.45 -16.20 12.21
N TYR A 59 -20.51 -14.87 12.11
CA TYR A 59 -19.90 -13.95 13.08
C TYR A 59 -20.49 -14.11 14.49
N PHE A 60 -21.81 -14.20 14.65
CA PHE A 60 -22.42 -14.37 15.97
C PHE A 60 -22.01 -15.70 16.64
N VAL A 61 -21.92 -16.78 15.86
CA VAL A 61 -21.42 -18.07 16.36
C VAL A 61 -19.94 -17.96 16.74
N ALA A 62 -19.14 -17.29 15.90
CA ALA A 62 -17.72 -17.09 16.13
C ALA A 62 -17.45 -16.30 17.42
N ILE A 63 -18.22 -15.25 17.72
CA ILE A 63 -18.04 -14.45 18.95
C ILE A 63 -18.23 -15.30 20.22
N GLU A 64 -19.29 -16.11 20.27
CA GLU A 64 -19.53 -16.97 21.42
C GLU A 64 -18.46 -18.07 21.53
N SER A 65 -18.15 -18.76 20.42
CA SER A 65 -17.07 -19.77 20.37
C SER A 65 -15.73 -19.18 20.84
N PHE A 66 -15.35 -18.00 20.34
CA PHE A 66 -14.11 -17.33 20.68
C PHE A 66 -14.02 -16.98 22.18
N LYS A 67 -15.11 -16.52 22.78
CA LYS A 67 -15.19 -16.17 24.20
C LYS A 67 -14.92 -17.39 25.10
N PHE A 68 -15.42 -18.57 24.73
CA PHE A 68 -15.15 -19.80 25.46
C PHE A 68 -13.73 -20.33 25.19
N ALA A 69 -13.34 -20.38 23.91
CA ALA A 69 -12.04 -20.88 23.47
C ALA A 69 -10.88 -20.14 24.15
N ARG A 70 -10.94 -18.81 24.21
CA ARG A 70 -9.88 -17.98 24.83
C ARG A 70 -9.58 -18.32 26.30
N LYS A 71 -10.59 -18.73 27.07
CA LYS A 71 -10.41 -19.10 28.48
C LYS A 71 -9.74 -20.45 28.67
N ARG A 72 -9.76 -21.29 27.63
CA ARG A 72 -9.34 -22.70 27.67
C ARG A 72 -8.20 -23.02 26.70
N ILE A 73 -7.72 -22.02 25.95
CA ILE A 73 -6.71 -22.17 24.89
C ILE A 73 -5.36 -22.73 25.38
N SER A 74 -5.09 -22.67 26.68
CA SER A 74 -3.91 -23.24 27.34
C SER A 74 -4.16 -24.63 27.93
N ILE A 75 -5.40 -25.11 27.91
CA ILE A 75 -5.86 -26.29 28.65
C ILE A 75 -6.14 -27.46 27.71
N ASP A 76 -6.84 -27.24 26.60
CA ASP A 76 -7.24 -28.32 25.69
C ASP A 76 -7.12 -27.95 24.20
N GLN A 77 -6.91 -28.98 23.36
CA GLN A 77 -6.68 -28.84 21.91
C GLN A 77 -7.94 -28.40 21.16
N PHE A 78 -9.13 -28.79 21.61
CA PHE A 78 -10.39 -28.37 20.99
C PHE A 78 -10.58 -26.85 21.09
N ALA A 79 -10.26 -26.25 22.24
CA ALA A 79 -10.27 -24.81 22.41
C ALA A 79 -9.25 -24.09 21.52
N VAL A 80 -8.17 -24.75 21.13
CA VAL A 80 -7.19 -24.20 20.18
C VAL A 80 -7.78 -24.15 18.77
N GLU A 81 -8.43 -25.23 18.32
CA GLU A 81 -9.10 -25.31 17.01
C GLU A 81 -10.28 -24.32 16.92
N ASP A 82 -11.08 -24.21 17.99
CA ASP A 82 -12.14 -23.22 18.11
C ASP A 82 -11.58 -21.80 18.07
N ALA A 83 -10.46 -21.52 18.75
CA ALA A 83 -9.82 -20.21 18.70
C ALA A 83 -9.32 -19.86 17.30
N VAL A 84 -8.75 -20.81 16.56
CA VAL A 84 -8.34 -20.62 15.16
C VAL A 84 -9.56 -20.31 14.28
N SER A 85 -10.59 -21.14 14.35
CA SER A 85 -11.80 -21.02 13.52
C SER A 85 -12.55 -19.72 13.79
N SER A 86 -12.84 -19.47 15.07
CA SER A 86 -13.59 -18.28 15.48
C SER A 86 -12.84 -16.98 15.26
N SER A 87 -11.52 -16.92 15.55
CA SER A 87 -10.74 -15.71 15.28
C SER A 87 -10.63 -15.40 13.78
N SER A 88 -10.59 -16.42 12.91
CA SER A 88 -10.56 -16.20 11.45
C SER A 88 -11.84 -15.49 10.97
N VAL A 89 -13.00 -15.98 11.39
CA VAL A 89 -14.30 -15.38 11.05
C VAL A 89 -14.48 -13.99 11.68
N ILE A 90 -14.00 -13.80 12.92
CA ILE A 90 -14.05 -12.50 13.60
C ILE A 90 -13.20 -11.47 12.87
N VAL A 91 -11.95 -11.78 12.52
CA VAL A 91 -11.05 -10.83 11.83
C VAL A 91 -11.56 -10.53 10.42
N LEU A 92 -12.13 -11.51 9.72
CA LEU A 92 -12.79 -11.30 8.44
C LEU A 92 -13.93 -10.26 8.53
N THR A 93 -14.75 -10.34 9.58
CA THR A 93 -15.94 -9.48 9.74
C THR A 93 -15.61 -8.14 10.40
N ASN A 94 -14.68 -8.16 11.36
CA ASN A 94 -14.22 -7.03 12.14
C ASN A 94 -12.68 -7.00 12.14
N PRO A 95 -12.08 -6.48 11.06
CA PRO A 95 -10.61 -6.43 10.90
C PRO A 95 -9.91 -5.58 11.96
N ALA A 96 -10.64 -4.72 12.68
CA ALA A 96 -10.12 -3.93 13.79
C ALA A 96 -10.15 -4.65 15.16
N HIS A 97 -10.55 -5.93 15.21
CA HIS A 97 -10.70 -6.68 16.46
C HIS A 97 -9.34 -7.08 17.06
N THR A 98 -8.69 -6.13 17.75
CA THR A 98 -7.36 -6.26 18.38
C THR A 98 -7.15 -7.58 19.12
N THR A 99 -8.10 -7.98 19.97
CA THR A 99 -7.98 -9.20 20.77
C THR A 99 -7.98 -10.47 19.94
N ALA A 100 -8.62 -10.48 18.77
CA ALA A 100 -8.61 -11.63 17.87
C ALA A 100 -7.25 -11.72 17.18
N LEU A 101 -6.74 -10.59 16.68
CA LEU A 101 -5.39 -10.50 16.11
C LEU A 101 -4.30 -10.91 17.12
N ASP A 102 -4.39 -10.46 18.37
CA ASP A 102 -3.42 -10.84 19.42
C ASP A 102 -3.47 -12.34 19.75
N VAL A 103 -4.66 -12.94 19.77
CA VAL A 103 -4.80 -14.40 19.90
C VAL A 103 -4.15 -15.10 18.71
N ARG A 104 -4.34 -14.61 17.48
CA ARG A 104 -3.69 -15.17 16.29
C ARG A 104 -2.16 -15.05 16.36
N LYS A 105 -1.62 -13.91 16.78
CA LYS A 105 -0.18 -13.74 17.05
C LYS A 105 0.32 -14.76 18.07
N ALA A 106 -0.42 -14.99 19.15
CA ALA A 106 -0.07 -15.99 20.16
C ALA A 106 -0.11 -17.42 19.59
N LEU A 107 -1.09 -17.74 18.74
CA LEU A 107 -1.20 -19.03 18.05
C LEU A 107 -0.05 -19.25 17.06
N VAL A 108 0.37 -18.22 16.33
CA VAL A 108 1.56 -18.25 15.46
C VAL A 108 2.83 -18.49 16.29
N LYS A 109 3.00 -17.77 17.40
CA LYS A 109 4.15 -17.97 18.32
C LYS A 109 4.20 -19.39 18.89
N ARG A 110 3.03 -19.98 19.18
CA ARG A 110 2.86 -21.37 19.64
C ARG A 110 2.99 -22.42 18.52
N LYS A 111 3.25 -22.01 17.27
CA LYS A 111 3.30 -22.87 16.08
C LYS A 111 2.01 -23.66 15.80
N VAL A 112 0.88 -23.20 16.33
CA VAL A 112 -0.45 -23.72 15.98
C VAL A 112 -0.86 -23.21 14.60
N LEU A 113 -0.68 -21.91 14.37
CA LEU A 113 -0.82 -21.30 13.06
C LEU A 113 0.55 -21.23 12.40
N ASP A 114 0.62 -21.68 11.14
CA ASP A 114 1.80 -21.43 10.32
C ASP A 114 1.86 -19.94 9.95
N ALA A 115 3.02 -19.31 10.17
CA ALA A 115 3.18 -17.88 9.97
C ALA A 115 3.03 -17.46 8.49
N LYS A 116 3.45 -18.32 7.55
CA LYS A 116 3.34 -18.02 6.11
C LYS A 116 1.90 -18.13 5.64
N LYS A 117 1.18 -19.16 6.07
CA LYS A 117 -0.28 -19.28 5.83
C LYS A 117 -1.06 -18.13 6.46
N GLU A 118 -0.64 -17.67 7.64
CA GLU A 118 -1.26 -16.50 8.27
C GLU A 118 -0.99 -15.20 7.49
N LEU A 119 0.18 -15.06 6.87
CA LEU A 119 0.49 -13.97 5.95
C LEU A 119 -0.35 -14.04 4.67
N GLU A 120 -0.56 -15.24 4.11
CA GLU A 120 -1.45 -15.48 2.96
C GLU A 120 -2.91 -15.14 3.31
N PHE A 121 -3.40 -15.60 4.45
CA PHE A 121 -4.73 -15.23 4.97
C PHE A 121 -4.87 -13.72 5.14
N THR A 122 -3.88 -13.07 5.75
CA THR A 122 -3.85 -11.60 5.90
C THR A 122 -3.83 -10.90 4.53
N THR A 123 -3.14 -11.47 3.54
CA THR A 123 -3.13 -10.96 2.15
C THR A 123 -4.51 -11.01 1.54
N ALA A 124 -5.20 -12.14 1.63
CA ALA A 124 -6.56 -12.30 1.13
C ALA A 124 -7.53 -11.36 1.84
N LEU A 125 -7.40 -11.16 3.15
CA LEU A 125 -8.22 -10.20 3.89
C LEU A 125 -8.01 -8.75 3.44
N LEU A 126 -6.79 -8.36 3.06
CA LEU A 126 -6.50 -7.02 2.56
C LEU A 126 -7.11 -6.76 1.17
N THR A 127 -7.63 -7.77 0.47
CA THR A 127 -8.45 -7.56 -0.74
C THR A 127 -9.85 -7.02 -0.40
N ILE A 128 -10.27 -7.09 0.86
CA ILE A 128 -11.53 -6.49 1.34
C ILE A 128 -11.24 -5.02 1.69
N ARG A 129 -11.95 -4.11 1.02
CA ARG A 129 -11.79 -2.65 1.20
C ARG A 129 -11.90 -2.19 2.66
N GLU A 130 -12.84 -2.73 3.43
CA GLU A 130 -13.02 -2.38 4.84
C GLU A 130 -11.84 -2.82 5.71
N SER A 131 -11.20 -3.93 5.35
CA SER A 131 -10.01 -4.48 6.02
C SER A 131 -8.75 -3.68 5.67
N SER A 132 -8.54 -3.33 4.40
CA SER A 132 -7.35 -2.59 3.99
C SER A 132 -7.33 -1.14 4.47
N LYS A 133 -8.48 -0.61 4.90
CA LYS A 133 -8.57 0.67 5.62
C LYS A 133 -8.22 0.58 7.10
N GLN A 134 -7.97 -0.60 7.64
CA GLN A 134 -7.59 -0.75 9.04
C GLN A 134 -6.06 -0.73 9.18
N SER A 135 -5.54 0.29 9.84
CA SER A 135 -4.10 0.39 10.14
C SER A 135 -3.56 -0.85 10.86
N ILE A 136 -4.38 -1.48 11.71
CA ILE A 136 -4.01 -2.66 12.49
C ILE A 136 -3.81 -3.91 11.62
N MET A 137 -4.47 -4.02 10.46
CA MET A 137 -4.26 -5.13 9.53
C MET A 137 -2.88 -5.05 8.88
N TRP A 138 -2.47 -3.86 8.46
CA TRP A 138 -1.11 -3.61 7.97
C TRP A 138 -0.06 -3.80 9.06
N HIS A 139 -0.39 -3.44 10.30
CA HIS A 139 0.45 -3.71 11.45
C HIS A 139 0.64 -5.21 11.70
N HIS A 140 -0.45 -5.99 11.66
CA HIS A 140 -0.39 -7.45 11.77
C HIS A 140 0.42 -8.07 10.63
N ARG A 141 0.27 -7.57 9.40
CA ARG A 141 1.10 -7.97 8.26
C ARG A 141 2.60 -7.74 8.52
N ARG A 142 3.00 -6.55 8.97
CA ARG A 142 4.41 -6.25 9.29
C ARG A 142 4.92 -7.10 10.45
N TRP A 143 4.08 -7.37 11.45
CA TRP A 143 4.40 -8.30 12.52
C TRP A 143 4.71 -9.71 12.00
N LEU A 144 3.89 -10.22 11.07
CA LEU A 144 4.11 -11.52 10.42
C LEU A 144 5.40 -11.53 9.60
N LEU A 145 5.62 -10.51 8.77
CA LEU A 145 6.85 -10.37 7.98
C LEU A 145 8.07 -10.41 8.89
N ARG A 146 8.13 -9.60 9.95
CA ARG A 146 9.25 -9.68 10.91
C ARG A 146 9.36 -11.09 11.50
N TYR A 147 8.28 -11.63 12.07
CA TYR A 147 8.31 -12.93 12.75
C TYR A 147 8.80 -14.07 11.85
N ILE A 148 8.42 -14.09 10.56
CA ILE A 148 8.85 -15.12 9.60
C ILE A 148 10.37 -15.09 9.38
N PHE A 149 10.98 -13.91 9.36
CA PHE A 149 12.39 -13.73 8.97
C PHE A 149 13.34 -13.58 10.17
N THR A 150 12.86 -13.16 11.34
CA THR A 150 13.69 -13.00 12.54
C THR A 150 13.39 -14.03 13.64
N GLY A 151 12.20 -14.65 13.63
CA GLY A 151 11.74 -15.53 14.71
C GLY A 151 11.42 -14.81 16.03
N ASP A 152 11.73 -13.52 16.16
CA ASP A 152 11.55 -12.71 17.36
C ASP A 152 11.03 -11.30 17.03
N VAL A 153 10.18 -10.78 17.91
CA VAL A 153 9.56 -9.45 17.79
C VAL A 153 9.84 -8.66 19.07
N THR A 154 11.12 -8.42 19.32
CA THR A 154 11.62 -7.60 20.45
C THR A 154 11.76 -6.12 20.09
N VAL A 155 11.94 -5.80 18.80
CA VAL A 155 12.03 -4.42 18.29
C VAL A 155 10.63 -3.82 18.13
N ALA A 156 10.55 -2.49 18.30
CA ALA A 156 9.35 -1.69 18.15
C ALA A 156 8.48 -2.18 16.98
N ASP A 157 7.27 -2.56 17.35
CA ASP A 157 6.25 -3.14 16.50
C ASP A 157 6.01 -2.18 15.32
N GLY A 158 6.51 -2.51 14.11
CA GLY A 158 6.19 -1.78 12.88
C GLY A 158 7.33 -1.30 11.97
N ASP A 159 8.57 -1.08 12.44
CA ASP A 159 9.70 -0.86 11.50
C ASP A 159 10.11 -2.18 10.85
N LEU A 160 10.84 -2.17 9.73
CA LEU A 160 11.37 -3.37 9.06
C LEU A 160 12.82 -3.22 8.61
N THR A 161 13.49 -2.10 8.91
CA THR A 161 14.86 -1.81 8.43
C THR A 161 15.93 -2.76 8.93
N ASP A 162 15.70 -3.42 10.06
CA ASP A 162 16.59 -4.41 10.67
C ASP A 162 16.35 -5.84 10.17
N VAL A 163 15.36 -6.05 9.30
CA VAL A 163 14.97 -7.38 8.82
C VAL A 163 15.57 -7.61 7.42
N HIS A 164 16.29 -8.73 7.27
CA HIS A 164 16.82 -9.15 5.98
C HIS A 164 15.75 -9.91 5.20
N PHE A 165 15.34 -9.35 4.06
CA PHE A 165 14.30 -9.90 3.20
C PHE A 165 14.85 -10.27 1.83
N PRO A 166 14.40 -11.38 1.22
CA PRO A 166 14.78 -11.67 -0.16
C PRO A 166 14.24 -10.58 -1.11
N PRO A 167 14.98 -10.20 -2.16
CA PRO A 167 14.58 -9.15 -3.12
C PRO A 167 13.15 -9.31 -3.66
N ASP A 168 12.74 -10.54 -3.97
CA ASP A 168 11.40 -10.82 -4.51
C ASP A 168 10.26 -10.57 -3.53
N LEU A 169 10.52 -10.49 -2.23
CA LEU A 169 9.50 -10.13 -1.26
C LEU A 169 9.10 -8.66 -1.41
N PHE A 170 10.06 -7.76 -1.60
CA PHE A 170 9.77 -6.34 -1.84
C PHE A 170 8.86 -6.16 -3.06
N ARG A 171 9.17 -6.84 -4.18
CA ARG A 171 8.32 -6.82 -5.38
C ARG A 171 6.90 -7.28 -5.10
N ARG A 172 6.72 -8.32 -4.28
CA ARG A 172 5.39 -8.81 -3.88
C ARG A 172 4.65 -7.78 -3.02
N GLU A 173 5.31 -7.18 -2.04
CA GLU A 173 4.71 -6.14 -1.20
C GLU A 173 4.31 -4.89 -2.01
N TYR A 174 5.13 -4.47 -2.97
CA TYR A 174 4.80 -3.36 -3.87
C TYR A 174 3.61 -3.65 -4.79
N ARG A 175 3.53 -4.88 -5.34
CA ARG A 175 2.37 -5.31 -6.14
C ARG A 175 1.09 -5.37 -5.31
N LEU A 176 1.18 -5.87 -4.08
CA LEU A 176 0.05 -5.91 -3.15
C LEU A 176 -0.48 -4.51 -2.85
N VAL A 177 0.40 -3.57 -2.51
CA VAL A 177 -0.01 -2.17 -2.26
C VAL A 177 -0.61 -1.54 -3.51
N SER A 178 -0.03 -1.79 -4.68
CA SER A 178 -0.56 -1.25 -5.94
C SER A 178 -1.97 -1.79 -6.21
N ALA A 179 -2.19 -3.09 -6.08
CA ALA A 179 -3.51 -3.70 -6.23
C ALA A 179 -4.54 -3.18 -5.21
N ASP A 180 -4.13 -2.94 -3.97
CA ASP A 180 -5.01 -2.34 -2.96
C ASP A 180 -5.36 -0.88 -3.28
N CYS A 181 -4.40 -0.09 -3.75
CA CYS A 181 -4.62 1.30 -4.14
C CYS A 181 -5.48 1.43 -5.42
N GLU A 182 -5.49 0.43 -6.30
CA GLU A 182 -6.44 0.34 -7.42
C GLU A 182 -7.88 0.07 -6.93
N LEU A 183 -8.02 -0.76 -5.89
CA LEU A 183 -9.34 -1.05 -5.30
C LEU A 183 -9.87 0.14 -4.49
N TYR A 184 -8.98 0.87 -3.82
CA TYR A 184 -9.32 2.02 -3.01
C TYR A 184 -8.31 3.15 -3.21
N ASP A 185 -8.74 4.14 -4.00
CA ASP A 185 -7.99 5.36 -4.24
C ASP A 185 -7.42 5.94 -2.95
N ARG A 186 -6.11 6.22 -2.96
CA ARG A 186 -5.41 6.92 -1.89
C ARG A 186 -5.47 6.18 -0.54
N ASN A 187 -5.31 4.85 -0.54
CA ASN A 187 -5.16 4.12 0.71
C ASN A 187 -3.86 4.52 1.45
N TYR A 188 -4.00 5.47 2.38
CA TYR A 188 -2.88 5.99 3.15
C TYR A 188 -2.12 4.90 3.92
N TYR A 189 -2.82 3.86 4.42
CA TYR A 189 -2.17 2.80 5.19
C TYR A 189 -1.35 1.85 4.31
N ALA A 190 -1.83 1.59 3.09
CA ALA A 190 -1.09 0.81 2.10
C ALA A 190 0.17 1.56 1.64
N TRP A 191 0.06 2.86 1.34
CA TRP A 191 1.22 3.71 1.03
C TRP A 191 2.20 3.82 2.20
N ALA A 192 1.72 3.91 3.44
CA ALA A 192 2.58 3.88 4.62
C ALA A 192 3.34 2.56 4.76
N HIS A 193 2.68 1.43 4.49
CA HIS A 193 3.32 0.11 4.44
C HIS A 193 4.40 0.05 3.35
N ARG A 194 4.10 0.53 2.13
CA ARG A 194 5.06 0.63 1.03
C ARG A 194 6.29 1.45 1.42
N SER A 195 6.09 2.57 2.11
CA SER A 195 7.15 3.45 2.63
C SER A 195 8.08 2.72 3.61
N ILE A 196 7.51 1.89 4.50
CA ILE A 196 8.29 1.08 5.44
C ILE A 196 9.08 0.00 4.70
N CYS A 197 8.48 -0.68 3.72
CA CYS A 197 9.18 -1.63 2.86
C CYS A 197 10.35 -0.96 2.11
N SER A 198 10.18 0.26 1.60
CA SER A 198 11.24 0.96 0.87
C SER A 198 12.37 1.43 1.77
N ARG A 199 12.08 1.83 3.01
CA ARG A 199 13.14 2.04 4.02
C ARG A 199 13.93 0.75 4.26
N ALA A 200 13.25 -0.39 4.37
CA ALA A 200 13.92 -1.68 4.55
C ALA A 200 14.74 -2.09 3.31
N LEU A 201 14.27 -1.81 2.10
CA LEU A 201 15.04 -2.01 0.86
C LEU A 201 16.33 -1.16 0.86
N VAL A 202 16.23 0.12 1.21
CA VAL A 202 17.39 1.03 1.30
C VAL A 202 18.38 0.58 2.38
N ALA A 203 17.87 0.10 3.51
CA ALA A 203 18.71 -0.49 4.55
C ALA A 203 19.41 -1.78 4.08
N ALA A 204 18.72 -2.64 3.33
CA ALA A 204 19.27 -3.87 2.76
C ALA A 204 20.36 -3.60 1.70
N ILE A 205 20.19 -2.58 0.86
CA ILE A 205 21.24 -2.10 -0.04
C ILE A 205 22.47 -1.67 0.78
N SER A 206 22.25 -0.95 1.88
CA SER A 206 23.34 -0.44 2.74
C SER A 206 24.09 -1.50 3.53
N SER A 207 23.41 -2.59 3.88
CA SER A 207 24.00 -3.69 4.65
C SER A 207 24.46 -4.86 3.78
N SER A 208 24.33 -4.75 2.46
CA SER A 208 24.70 -5.81 1.51
C SER A 208 26.17 -6.21 1.66
N THR A 209 26.41 -7.52 1.75
CA THR A 209 27.74 -8.07 2.04
C THR A 209 28.52 -8.42 0.77
N SER A 210 27.82 -8.49 -0.37
CA SER A 210 28.40 -8.81 -1.67
C SER A 210 27.85 -7.91 -2.76
N LYS A 211 28.63 -7.77 -3.85
CA LYS A 211 28.19 -7.00 -5.04
C LYS A 211 26.96 -7.62 -5.72
N ASP A 212 26.86 -8.95 -5.71
CA ASP A 212 25.72 -9.66 -6.31
C ASP A 212 24.42 -9.35 -5.54
N GLU A 213 24.46 -9.47 -4.21
CA GLU A 213 23.34 -9.14 -3.34
C GLU A 213 22.90 -7.68 -3.51
N ALA A 214 23.84 -6.74 -3.46
CA ALA A 214 23.56 -5.32 -3.69
C ALA A 214 22.91 -5.08 -5.06
N SER A 215 23.38 -5.77 -6.11
CA SER A 215 22.83 -5.65 -7.47
C SER A 215 21.38 -6.14 -7.55
N GLN A 216 21.03 -7.21 -6.82
CA GLN A 216 19.66 -7.72 -6.78
C GLN A 216 18.70 -6.73 -6.12
N TYR A 217 19.09 -6.10 -4.99
CA TYR A 217 18.27 -5.06 -4.36
C TYR A 217 18.21 -3.77 -5.19
N MET A 218 19.31 -3.39 -5.85
CA MET A 218 19.33 -2.27 -6.77
C MET A 218 18.37 -2.46 -7.95
N SER A 219 18.24 -3.68 -8.48
CA SER A 219 17.25 -4.01 -9.50
C SER A 219 15.82 -3.83 -8.99
N VAL A 220 15.52 -4.20 -7.74
CA VAL A 220 14.20 -3.93 -7.13
C VAL A 220 13.95 -2.44 -7.01
N LEU A 221 14.97 -1.66 -6.62
CA LEU A 221 14.85 -0.21 -6.48
C LEU A 221 14.57 0.46 -7.84
N GLU A 222 15.25 0.02 -8.90
CA GLU A 222 15.00 0.50 -10.26
C GLU A 222 13.58 0.19 -10.73
N ASP A 223 13.12 -1.06 -10.52
CA ASP A 223 11.73 -1.46 -10.80
C ASP A 223 10.74 -0.55 -10.07
N GLU A 224 11.01 -0.23 -8.81
CA GLU A 224 10.14 0.60 -7.98
C GLU A 224 10.11 2.07 -8.42
N VAL A 225 11.27 2.66 -8.75
CA VAL A 225 11.34 4.03 -9.26
C VAL A 225 10.57 4.15 -10.58
N ASN A 226 10.78 3.22 -11.51
CA ASN A 226 10.09 3.23 -12.80
C ASN A 226 8.59 2.93 -12.66
N GLY A 227 8.23 2.00 -11.79
CA GLY A 227 6.84 1.68 -11.45
C GLY A 227 6.10 2.88 -10.87
N MET A 228 6.74 3.65 -9.99
CA MET A 228 6.12 4.84 -9.40
C MET A 228 5.93 5.98 -10.40
N ARG A 229 6.87 6.17 -11.35
CA ARG A 229 6.64 7.14 -12.43
C ARG A 229 5.41 6.77 -13.23
N THR A 230 5.34 5.51 -13.68
CA THR A 230 4.20 4.96 -14.42
C THR A 230 2.89 5.12 -13.64
N TRP A 231 2.90 4.83 -12.34
CA TRP A 231 1.74 5.00 -11.47
C TRP A 231 1.25 6.44 -11.44
N ILE A 232 2.17 7.42 -11.24
CA ILE A 232 1.83 8.85 -11.17
C ILE A 232 1.29 9.36 -12.52
N GLU A 233 1.82 8.86 -13.65
CA GLU A 233 1.32 9.17 -14.99
C GLU A 233 -0.14 8.72 -15.18
N GLN A 234 -0.51 7.57 -14.62
CA GLN A 234 -1.87 6.99 -14.69
C GLN A 234 -2.81 7.57 -13.63
N HIS A 235 -2.28 7.98 -12.48
CA HIS A 235 -3.03 8.44 -11.31
C HIS A 235 -2.64 9.86 -10.92
N VAL A 236 -2.77 10.81 -11.85
CA VAL A 236 -2.30 12.20 -11.68
C VAL A 236 -2.87 12.93 -10.46
N SER A 237 -4.01 12.49 -9.92
CA SER A 237 -4.65 13.03 -8.70
C SER A 237 -4.16 12.41 -7.38
N ASP A 238 -3.33 11.37 -7.41
CA ASP A 238 -2.90 10.64 -6.21
C ASP A 238 -1.73 11.34 -5.51
N TYR A 239 -2.08 12.24 -4.58
CA TYR A 239 -1.08 12.91 -3.75
C TYR A 239 -0.30 11.96 -2.83
N SER A 240 -0.87 10.79 -2.48
CA SER A 240 -0.20 9.82 -1.60
C SER A 240 0.94 9.12 -2.34
N ALA A 241 0.73 8.80 -3.63
CA ALA A 241 1.78 8.29 -4.51
C ALA A 241 2.94 9.30 -4.68
N VAL A 242 2.62 10.58 -4.89
CA VAL A 242 3.63 11.65 -4.99
C VAL A 242 4.41 11.80 -3.68
N GLN A 243 3.73 11.79 -2.53
CA GLN A 243 4.38 11.85 -1.22
C GLN A 243 5.28 10.65 -0.97
N TYR A 244 4.83 9.44 -1.31
CA TYR A 244 5.64 8.24 -1.21
C TYR A 244 6.89 8.34 -2.10
N PHE A 245 6.74 8.81 -3.34
CA PHE A 245 7.88 8.95 -4.26
C PHE A 245 8.90 10.01 -3.77
N HIS A 246 8.42 11.12 -3.20
CA HIS A 246 9.28 12.09 -2.50
C HIS A 246 10.04 11.42 -1.35
N ASN A 247 9.35 10.68 -0.48
CA ASN A 247 9.98 9.98 0.64
C ASN A 247 11.04 8.98 0.16
N LEU A 248 10.78 8.24 -0.93
CA LEU A 248 11.73 7.32 -1.53
C LEU A 248 13.02 8.06 -1.92
N HIS A 249 12.91 9.19 -2.63
CA HIS A 249 14.07 10.02 -2.98
C HIS A 249 14.82 10.53 -1.75
N ASP A 250 14.12 10.91 -0.68
CA ASP A 250 14.74 11.32 0.59
C ASP A 250 15.51 10.17 1.25
N TYR A 251 14.99 8.94 1.22
CA TYR A 251 15.70 7.77 1.74
C TYR A 251 16.98 7.50 0.95
N LEU A 252 16.92 7.62 -0.38
CA LEU A 252 18.08 7.41 -1.26
C LEU A 252 19.18 8.45 -1.03
N ARG A 253 18.83 9.70 -0.69
CA ARG A 253 19.80 10.73 -0.32
C ARG A 253 20.51 10.49 1.01
N GLN A 254 19.91 9.68 1.89
CA GLN A 254 20.50 9.33 3.17
C GLN A 254 21.49 8.15 3.08
N LEU A 255 21.64 7.55 1.90
CA LEU A 255 22.64 6.52 1.68
C LEU A 255 24.06 7.06 1.87
N PRO A 256 25.01 6.24 2.37
CA PRO A 256 26.42 6.58 2.38
C PRO A 256 26.93 7.06 1.01
N PHE A 257 27.86 8.02 1.01
CA PHE A 257 28.42 8.62 -0.22
C PHE A 257 28.93 7.57 -1.23
N SER A 258 29.56 6.51 -0.73
CA SER A 258 30.08 5.40 -1.54
C SER A 258 29.01 4.67 -2.37
N MET A 259 27.74 4.74 -1.97
CA MET A 259 26.62 4.13 -2.70
C MET A 259 25.76 5.14 -3.43
N ILE A 260 25.83 6.43 -3.07
CA ILE A 260 25.09 7.49 -3.77
C ILE A 260 25.44 7.47 -5.25
N GLU A 261 26.70 7.28 -5.64
CA GLU A 261 27.10 7.22 -7.06
C GLU A 261 26.38 6.11 -7.84
N THR A 262 26.03 5.00 -7.19
CA THR A 262 25.32 3.88 -7.83
C THR A 262 23.83 4.17 -7.99
N VAL A 263 23.24 4.93 -7.07
CA VAL A 263 21.81 5.26 -7.06
C VAL A 263 21.50 6.54 -7.85
N LEU A 264 22.45 7.47 -7.92
CA LEU A 264 22.26 8.79 -8.53
C LEU A 264 21.68 8.74 -9.96
N PRO A 265 22.13 7.84 -10.86
CA PRO A 265 21.57 7.74 -12.21
C PRO A 265 20.07 7.42 -12.24
N LEU A 266 19.53 6.78 -11.20
CA LEU A 266 18.10 6.45 -11.10
C LEU A 266 17.23 7.67 -10.77
N ILE A 267 17.82 8.73 -10.19
CA ILE A 267 17.07 9.85 -9.60
C ILE A 267 17.57 11.24 -10.03
N SER A 268 18.48 11.33 -11.00
CA SER A 268 19.08 12.58 -11.47
C SER A 268 18.97 12.78 -12.98
N GLY A 269 19.26 14.01 -13.45
CA GLY A 269 19.18 14.35 -14.87
C GLY A 269 17.77 14.14 -15.43
N THR A 270 17.66 13.39 -16.52
CA THR A 270 16.37 13.00 -17.15
C THR A 270 15.51 12.11 -16.25
N ASN A 271 16.13 11.44 -15.29
CA ASN A 271 15.48 10.60 -14.29
C ASN A 271 15.13 11.36 -12.99
N SER A 272 15.33 12.67 -12.93
CA SER A 272 14.93 13.44 -11.76
C SER A 272 13.40 13.55 -11.64
N MET A 273 12.90 13.68 -10.41
CA MET A 273 11.48 14.00 -10.16
C MET A 273 11.06 15.26 -10.91
N LEU A 274 11.94 16.26 -11.00
CA LEU A 274 11.66 17.52 -11.69
C LEU A 274 11.43 17.31 -13.19
N SER A 275 12.31 16.57 -13.84
CA SER A 275 12.22 16.23 -15.27
C SER A 275 10.95 15.44 -15.60
N HIS A 276 10.44 14.63 -14.66
CA HIS A 276 9.20 13.89 -14.82
C HIS A 276 7.95 14.74 -14.49
N ALA A 277 7.98 15.52 -13.41
CA ALA A 277 6.83 16.28 -12.92
C ALA A 277 6.40 17.40 -13.88
N PHE A 278 7.36 18.12 -14.48
CA PHE A 278 7.03 19.31 -15.25
C PHE A 278 6.26 19.03 -16.55
N PRO A 279 6.63 18.03 -17.38
CA PRO A 279 5.82 17.63 -18.54
C PRO A 279 4.39 17.20 -18.17
N LEU A 280 4.21 16.46 -17.07
CA LEU A 280 2.90 16.05 -16.58
C LEU A 280 2.07 17.26 -16.16
N LEU A 281 2.67 18.18 -15.42
CA LEU A 281 2.01 19.40 -14.98
C LEU A 281 1.53 20.24 -16.18
N ARG A 282 2.34 20.37 -17.24
CA ARG A 282 1.94 21.09 -18.46
C ARG A 282 0.70 20.48 -19.12
N ARG A 283 0.50 19.17 -18.98
CA ARG A 283 -0.64 18.45 -19.56
C ARG A 283 -1.88 18.47 -18.67
N TYR A 284 -1.71 18.48 -17.34
CA TYR A 284 -2.80 18.29 -16.36
C TYR A 284 -2.73 19.34 -15.23
N ALA A 285 -2.65 20.62 -15.59
CA ALA A 285 -2.39 21.72 -14.65
C ALA A 285 -3.51 21.98 -13.62
N ASP A 286 -4.70 21.41 -13.78
CA ASP A 286 -5.81 21.52 -12.83
C ASP A 286 -5.64 20.60 -11.61
N HIS A 287 -4.74 19.63 -11.67
CA HIS A 287 -4.45 18.69 -10.60
C HIS A 287 -3.41 19.25 -9.62
N GLU A 288 -3.86 19.60 -8.40
CA GLU A 288 -3.00 20.15 -7.34
C GLU A 288 -1.83 19.23 -6.97
N SER A 289 -2.04 17.91 -7.00
CA SER A 289 -1.01 16.88 -6.77
C SER A 289 0.21 17.04 -7.67
N LEU A 290 0.05 17.44 -8.94
CA LEU A 290 1.19 17.64 -9.86
C LEU A 290 1.96 18.93 -9.56
N TRP A 291 1.29 19.96 -9.04
CA TRP A 291 1.98 21.15 -8.53
C TRP A 291 2.80 20.81 -7.29
N LEU A 292 2.26 19.98 -6.39
CA LEU A 292 3.01 19.44 -5.24
C LEU A 292 4.17 18.55 -5.70
N TYR A 293 3.97 17.73 -6.73
CA TYR A 293 5.02 16.89 -7.29
C TYR A 293 6.16 17.73 -7.86
N LEU A 294 5.85 18.81 -8.56
CA LEU A 294 6.84 19.77 -9.05
C LEU A 294 7.63 20.39 -7.89
N ARG A 295 6.94 20.81 -6.81
CA ARG A 295 7.61 21.34 -5.60
C ARG A 295 8.57 20.34 -5.00
N SER A 296 8.17 19.08 -4.89
CA SER A 296 9.05 18.00 -4.44
C SER A 296 10.25 17.86 -5.36
N GLY A 297 10.06 17.85 -6.69
CA GLY A 297 11.16 17.80 -7.66
C GLY A 297 12.17 18.94 -7.49
N ILE A 298 11.69 20.18 -7.26
CA ILE A 298 12.54 21.34 -7.01
C ILE A 298 13.35 21.19 -5.72
N SER A 299 12.77 20.65 -4.64
CA SER A 299 13.53 20.38 -3.40
C SER A 299 14.63 19.32 -3.58
N PHE A 300 14.59 18.58 -4.70
CA PHE A 300 15.62 17.61 -5.06
C PHE A 300 16.75 18.16 -5.95
N VAL A 301 16.68 19.43 -6.40
CA VAL A 301 17.75 20.09 -7.16
C VAL A 301 18.92 20.39 -6.21
N ARG A 302 20.17 20.10 -6.61
CA ARG A 302 21.35 20.41 -5.80
C ARG A 302 21.79 21.85 -6.04
N ASP A 303 22.50 22.42 -5.07
CA ASP A 303 23.10 23.75 -5.23
C ASP A 303 24.06 23.75 -6.43
N GLY A 304 23.81 24.67 -7.37
CA GLY A 304 24.58 24.80 -8.61
C GLY A 304 24.09 23.95 -9.79
N ASP A 305 23.13 23.04 -9.59
CA ASP A 305 22.50 22.33 -10.72
C ASP A 305 21.58 23.29 -11.49
N GLU A 306 21.79 23.38 -12.80
CA GLU A 306 20.85 24.08 -13.69
C GLU A 306 19.52 23.33 -13.75
N TRP A 307 18.43 24.08 -13.65
CA TRP A 307 17.08 23.56 -13.81
C TRP A 307 16.21 24.61 -14.51
N PRO A 308 15.10 24.23 -15.18
CA PRO A 308 14.32 25.12 -16.04
C PRO A 308 13.43 26.09 -15.23
N ARG A 309 14.04 26.87 -14.32
CA ARG A 309 13.37 27.79 -13.40
C ARG A 309 12.54 28.83 -14.13
N GLU A 310 13.13 29.48 -15.14
CA GLU A 310 12.46 30.51 -15.93
C GLU A 310 11.25 29.94 -16.68
N GLU A 311 11.40 28.78 -17.34
CA GLU A 311 10.31 28.12 -18.07
C GLU A 311 9.16 27.73 -17.12
N ILE A 312 9.48 27.15 -15.96
CA ILE A 312 8.50 26.79 -14.93
C ILE A 312 7.77 28.03 -14.40
N GLN A 313 8.50 29.10 -14.12
CA GLN A 313 7.93 30.35 -13.61
C GLN A 313 7.03 31.02 -14.65
N GLN A 314 7.46 31.10 -15.90
CA GLN A 314 6.65 31.63 -17.01
C GLN A 314 5.37 30.82 -17.20
N PHE A 315 5.45 29.49 -17.17
CA PHE A 315 4.28 28.61 -17.26
C PHE A 315 3.31 28.86 -16.09
N ALA A 316 3.81 28.95 -14.85
CA ALA A 316 2.99 29.21 -13.68
C ALA A 316 2.33 30.60 -13.73
N GLN A 317 3.05 31.64 -14.18
CA GLN A 317 2.49 32.98 -14.39
C GLN A 317 1.37 32.98 -15.44
N MET A 318 1.58 32.31 -16.58
CA MET A 318 0.56 32.14 -17.61
C MET A 318 -0.71 31.46 -17.05
N CYS A 319 -0.54 30.39 -16.27
CA CYS A 319 -1.65 29.70 -15.61
C CYS A 319 -2.39 30.61 -14.61
N ALA A 320 -1.66 31.40 -13.81
CA ALA A 320 -2.22 32.29 -12.80
C ALA A 320 -3.03 33.47 -13.38
N SER A 321 -2.66 33.94 -14.58
CA SER A 321 -3.32 35.03 -15.32
C SER A 321 -4.51 34.57 -16.16
N SER A 322 -4.68 33.26 -16.39
CA SER A 322 -5.74 32.69 -17.22
C SER A 322 -7.07 32.59 -16.43
N SER A 323 -7.70 33.72 -16.15
CA SER A 323 -9.05 33.79 -15.58
C SER A 323 -10.06 34.25 -16.66
N GLY A 324 -10.57 33.30 -17.45
CA GLY A 324 -11.59 33.50 -18.50
C GLY A 324 -11.72 32.27 -19.43
N PRO A 325 -12.82 32.09 -20.20
CA PRO A 325 -12.92 31.03 -21.21
C PRO A 325 -11.79 31.19 -22.22
N LEU A 326 -10.98 30.15 -22.39
CA LEU A 326 -9.81 30.14 -23.28
C LEU A 326 -10.25 30.03 -24.75
N GLU A 327 -10.73 31.12 -25.34
CA GLU A 327 -10.81 31.22 -26.79
C GLU A 327 -9.42 31.53 -27.35
N GLY A 328 -8.88 30.60 -28.15
CA GLY A 328 -7.84 30.91 -29.14
C GLY A 328 -6.37 30.64 -28.78
N LYS A 329 -6.04 30.00 -27.65
CA LYS A 329 -4.68 29.46 -27.44
C LYS A 329 -4.74 27.95 -27.34
N SER A 330 -4.10 27.28 -28.31
CA SER A 330 -3.98 25.83 -28.46
C SER A 330 -3.13 25.20 -27.35
N ILE A 331 -3.57 25.31 -26.10
CA ILE A 331 -3.21 24.41 -25.02
C ILE A 331 -4.53 23.85 -24.56
N ALA A 332 -4.84 22.63 -24.99
CA ALA A 332 -6.06 21.92 -24.60
C ALA A 332 -5.96 21.56 -23.11
N PHE A 333 -6.14 22.55 -22.23
CA PHE A 333 -6.46 22.29 -20.84
C PHE A 333 -7.85 21.68 -20.85
N ALA A 334 -7.94 20.38 -20.64
CA ALA A 334 -9.21 19.67 -20.61
C ALA A 334 -10.10 20.07 -19.41
N ASN A 335 -9.67 20.97 -18.50
CA ASN A 335 -10.31 21.15 -17.19
C ASN A 335 -10.24 22.59 -16.60
N ASP A 336 -11.10 22.79 -15.58
CA ASP A 336 -11.45 23.98 -14.80
C ASP A 336 -10.37 25.08 -14.66
N PRO A 337 -10.49 26.20 -15.39
CA PRO A 337 -9.56 27.34 -15.34
C PRO A 337 -9.37 27.94 -13.94
N ASN A 338 -10.38 27.86 -13.07
CA ASN A 338 -10.28 28.40 -11.72
C ASN A 338 -9.31 27.60 -10.85
N LYS A 339 -9.31 26.26 -10.99
CA LYS A 339 -8.36 25.39 -10.29
C LYS A 339 -6.94 25.63 -10.76
N ILE A 340 -6.73 25.72 -12.07
CA ILE A 340 -5.43 26.00 -12.68
C ILE A 340 -4.85 27.31 -12.13
N GLY A 341 -5.63 28.40 -12.20
CA GLY A 341 -5.20 29.70 -11.71
C GLY A 341 -4.91 29.71 -10.21
N ARG A 342 -5.75 29.05 -9.39
CA ARG A 342 -5.54 28.91 -7.95
C ARG A 342 -4.24 28.16 -7.64
N ASN A 343 -4.05 26.98 -8.23
CA ASN A 343 -2.88 26.13 -7.95
C ASN A 343 -1.58 26.83 -8.38
N ALA A 344 -1.59 27.48 -9.54
CA ALA A 344 -0.44 28.24 -10.04
C ALA A 344 -0.07 29.41 -9.11
N ARG A 345 -1.05 30.16 -8.58
CA ARG A 345 -0.79 31.24 -7.59
C ARG A 345 -0.20 30.69 -6.29
N LEU A 346 -0.70 29.56 -5.80
CA LEU A 346 -0.16 28.89 -4.62
C LEU A 346 1.28 28.44 -4.85
N PHE A 347 1.58 27.89 -6.04
CA PHE A 347 2.92 27.51 -6.42
C PHE A 347 3.87 28.71 -6.51
N LEU A 348 3.48 29.81 -7.16
CA LEU A 348 4.29 31.03 -7.25
C LEU A 348 4.58 31.61 -5.87
N LEU A 349 3.57 31.70 -4.99
CA LEU A 349 3.75 32.16 -3.61
C LEU A 349 4.74 31.27 -2.84
N TRP A 350 4.65 29.95 -3.02
CA TRP A 350 5.62 29.01 -2.45
C TRP A 350 7.02 29.24 -3.03
N LEU A 351 7.15 29.38 -4.35
CA LEU A 351 8.42 29.55 -5.05
C LEU A 351 9.16 30.81 -4.58
N THR A 352 8.47 31.95 -4.45
CA THR A 352 9.05 33.20 -3.93
C THR A 352 9.61 33.02 -2.52
N ARG A 353 8.90 32.30 -1.64
CA ARG A 353 9.34 32.05 -0.25
C ARG A 353 10.56 31.11 -0.16
N HIS A 354 10.70 30.17 -1.08
CA HIS A 354 11.69 29.07 -0.97
C HIS A 354 12.91 29.24 -1.86
N THR A 355 12.86 30.11 -2.87
CA THR A 355 13.97 30.29 -3.83
C THR A 355 14.59 31.68 -3.80
N GLY A 356 14.27 32.49 -2.78
CA GLY A 356 14.97 33.72 -2.44
C GLY A 356 15.28 34.64 -3.63
N HIS A 357 14.28 35.37 -4.09
CA HIS A 357 14.48 36.68 -4.69
C HIS A 357 13.29 37.54 -4.29
N GLU A 358 13.51 38.42 -3.31
CA GLU A 358 12.80 39.70 -3.28
C GLU A 358 13.10 40.37 -4.63
N SER A 359 12.04 40.62 -5.38
CA SER A 359 12.03 41.43 -6.60
C SER A 359 12.52 42.84 -6.34
#